data_AF-A0A1H3K8H4-F1
#
_entry.id   AF-A0A1H3K8H4-F1
#
_cell.length_a   1.000
_cell.length_b   1.000
_cell.length_c   1.000
_cell.angle_alpha   90.00
_cell.angle_beta   90.00
_cell.angle_gamma   90.00
#
_symmetry.space_group_name_H-M   'P 1'
#
loop_
_entity.id
_entity.type
_entity.pdbx_description
1 polymer ?
#
loop_
_entity_poly.entity_id
_entity_poly.type
_entity_poly.pdbx_seq_one_letter_code
_entity_poly.pdbx_strand_id
1 'polypeptide(L)'
;MTDGRAPGVGYSFALADTLSLSFQRYPCPESAVVHELPRSWGALPVAPGGSRSLVVPVADGEAVWVGLSRPPDAPAWELRVLAHLRPGGPTDAVTGAGGTDAAGDLAVLRVPPQRSLEGIARRAGGWWSLTRLAAGPGAPGCSGLEVWPQPAGGPPEPPWTVQLVDPAAFTAQTGAEVPPLAPDAPYGGWRLP
;
A
#
# COMPACT_ATOMS: atom_id res chain seq x y z
N MET A 1 -22.86 -17.51 -12.16
CA MET A 1 -21.72 -18.44 -12.33
C MET A 1 -20.46 -17.61 -12.17
N THR A 2 -19.93 -17.52 -10.95
CA THR A 2 -18.62 -16.94 -10.68
C THR A 2 -17.58 -18.01 -10.97
N ASP A 3 -16.77 -17.81 -12.01
CA ASP A 3 -15.64 -18.68 -12.32
C ASP A 3 -14.76 -18.82 -11.08
N GLY A 4 -14.69 -20.03 -10.54
CA GLY A 4 -13.93 -20.41 -9.35
C GLY A 4 -12.42 -20.43 -9.57
N ARG A 5 -11.88 -19.44 -10.28
CA ARG A 5 -10.43 -19.26 -10.38
C ARG A 5 -9.98 -18.59 -9.08
N ALA A 6 -9.15 -19.28 -8.31
CA ALA A 6 -8.46 -18.65 -7.18
C ALA A 6 -7.84 -17.34 -7.68
N PRO A 7 -8.04 -16.20 -6.98
CA PRO A 7 -7.51 -14.93 -7.45
C PRO A 7 -5.99 -15.07 -7.59
N GLY A 8 -5.51 -14.97 -8.82
CA GLY A 8 -4.09 -15.11 -9.14
C GLY A 8 -3.30 -13.89 -8.69
N VAL A 9 -1.99 -14.01 -8.73
CA VAL A 9 -1.08 -12.87 -8.56
C VAL A 9 -1.33 -11.84 -9.65
N GLY A 10 -1.44 -10.56 -9.28
CA GLY A 10 -1.67 -9.45 -10.20
C GLY A 10 -0.97 -8.18 -9.72
N TYR A 11 -1.06 -7.09 -10.49
CA TYR A 11 -0.41 -5.80 -10.15
C TYR A 11 -1.40 -4.72 -9.69
N SER A 12 -2.69 -4.96 -9.89
CA SER A 12 -3.80 -4.14 -9.40
C SER A 12 -4.83 -5.07 -8.78
N PHE A 13 -5.36 -4.69 -7.62
CA PHE A 13 -6.28 -5.53 -6.86
C PHE A 13 -7.50 -4.71 -6.44
N ALA A 14 -8.70 -5.24 -6.70
CA ALA A 14 -9.96 -4.57 -6.34
C ALA A 14 -10.19 -4.64 -4.83
N LEU A 15 -10.21 -3.49 -4.16
CA LEU A 15 -10.59 -3.37 -2.75
C LEU A 15 -12.11 -3.32 -2.58
N ALA A 16 -12.80 -2.75 -3.56
CA ALA A 16 -14.26 -2.66 -3.63
C ALA A 16 -14.68 -2.57 -5.10
N ASP A 17 -16.00 -2.53 -5.37
CA ASP A 17 -16.60 -2.63 -6.71
C ASP A 17 -15.91 -1.76 -7.78
N THR A 18 -15.63 -0.49 -7.46
CA THR A 18 -15.02 0.48 -8.38
C THR A 18 -13.70 1.06 -7.90
N LEU A 19 -13.10 0.47 -6.86
CA LEU A 19 -11.86 0.95 -6.26
C LEU A 19 -10.81 -0.16 -6.28
N SER A 20 -9.65 0.14 -6.85
CA SER A 20 -8.51 -0.77 -6.86
C SER A 20 -7.25 -0.11 -6.27
N LEU A 21 -6.42 -0.93 -5.64
CA LEU A 21 -5.08 -0.54 -5.23
C LEU A 21 -4.00 -1.21 -6.06
N SER A 22 -2.84 -0.57 -6.10
CA SER A 22 -1.60 -1.13 -6.62
C SER A 22 -0.41 -0.69 -5.77
N PHE A 23 0.69 -1.42 -5.86
CA PHE A 23 1.91 -1.10 -5.10
C PHE A 23 3.03 -0.84 -6.07
N GLN A 24 3.70 0.30 -5.90
CA GLN A 24 4.69 0.80 -6.83
C GLN A 24 5.97 1.02 -6.04
N ARG A 25 7.05 0.35 -6.45
CA ARG A 25 8.31 0.36 -5.70
C ARG A 25 9.29 1.40 -6.23
N TYR A 26 10.19 1.81 -5.36
CA TYR A 26 11.33 2.67 -5.65
C TYR A 26 12.46 2.38 -4.63
N PRO A 27 13.72 2.77 -4.90
CA PRO A 27 14.78 2.66 -3.91
C PRO A 27 14.40 3.44 -2.65
N CYS A 28 14.57 2.85 -1.48
CA CYS A 28 14.37 3.56 -0.24
C CYS A 28 15.36 4.73 -0.14
N PRO A 29 14.89 5.98 0.07
CA PRO A 29 15.80 7.11 0.22
C PRO A 29 16.62 6.96 1.50
N GLU A 30 17.87 7.43 1.50
CA GLU A 30 18.76 7.35 2.67
C GLU A 30 18.17 8.03 3.91
N SER A 31 17.40 9.11 3.71
CA SER A 31 16.70 9.81 4.79
C SER A 31 15.47 9.07 5.31
N ALA A 32 15.01 8.04 4.60
CA ALA A 32 13.70 7.39 4.72
C ALA A 32 12.51 8.36 4.59
N VAL A 33 12.74 9.60 4.15
CA VAL A 33 11.72 10.64 4.02
C VAL A 33 11.49 10.95 2.56
N VAL A 34 10.22 10.97 2.19
CA VAL A 34 9.70 11.35 0.90
C VAL A 34 9.06 12.74 1.03
N HIS A 35 9.40 13.67 0.13
CA HIS A 35 8.79 15.00 0.08
C HIS A 35 7.95 15.21 -1.19
N GLU A 36 8.19 14.40 -2.21
CA GLU A 36 7.46 14.35 -3.48
C GLU A 36 7.32 12.90 -3.88
N LEU A 37 6.22 12.52 -4.54
CA LEU A 37 5.98 11.14 -4.94
C LEU A 37 7.15 10.63 -5.82
N PRO A 38 7.90 9.61 -5.38
CA PRO A 38 9.06 9.13 -6.12
C PRO A 38 8.64 8.50 -7.44
N ARG A 39 9.51 8.60 -8.44
CA ARG A 39 9.35 7.85 -9.68
C ARG A 39 9.26 6.35 -9.34
N SER A 40 8.19 5.69 -9.79
CA SER A 40 8.10 4.22 -9.69
C SER A 40 9.16 3.55 -10.56
N TRP A 41 9.76 2.50 -10.02
CA TRP A 41 10.72 1.61 -10.67
C TRP A 41 10.07 0.24 -10.99
N GLY A 42 8.75 0.15 -10.87
CA GLY A 42 7.96 -1.01 -11.25
C GLY A 42 6.78 -1.23 -10.29
N ALA A 43 5.74 -1.89 -10.80
CA ALA A 43 4.67 -2.38 -9.94
C ALA A 43 5.12 -3.66 -9.24
N LEU A 44 4.73 -3.83 -7.98
CA LEU A 44 4.92 -5.07 -7.24
C LEU A 44 3.75 -6.02 -7.50
N PRO A 45 4.01 -7.33 -7.62
CA PRO A 45 2.94 -8.32 -7.62
C PRO A 45 2.23 -8.32 -6.26
N VAL A 46 0.92 -8.54 -6.29
CA VAL A 46 0.03 -8.66 -5.14
C VAL A 46 -0.65 -10.01 -5.22
N ALA A 47 -0.65 -10.75 -4.12
CA ALA A 47 -1.33 -12.02 -4.01
C ALA A 47 -2.39 -11.97 -2.90
N PRO A 48 -3.51 -12.71 -3.01
CA PRO A 48 -4.42 -12.90 -1.89
C PRO A 48 -3.75 -13.69 -0.76
N GLY A 49 -3.86 -13.20 0.47
CA GLY A 49 -3.46 -13.89 1.70
C GLY A 49 -4.62 -14.62 2.39
N GLY A 50 -5.84 -14.54 1.84
CA GLY A 50 -7.07 -15.06 2.44
C GLY A 50 -8.25 -14.14 2.16
N SER A 51 -9.34 -14.29 2.93
CA SER A 51 -10.48 -13.36 2.84
C SER A 51 -10.06 -11.97 3.30
N ARG A 52 -10.25 -10.97 2.43
CA ARG A 52 -9.85 -9.56 2.65
C ARG A 52 -8.39 -9.38 3.09
N SER A 53 -7.49 -10.22 2.60
CA SER A 53 -6.07 -10.16 2.92
C SER A 53 -5.24 -10.17 1.64
N LEU A 54 -4.22 -9.33 1.61
CA LEU A 54 -3.25 -9.18 0.52
C LEU A 54 -1.84 -9.35 1.05
N VAL A 55 -0.97 -9.90 0.22
CA VAL A 55 0.46 -10.07 0.49
C VAL A 55 1.23 -9.35 -0.61
N VAL A 56 2.21 -8.54 -0.20
CA VAL A 56 3.03 -7.70 -1.09
C VAL A 56 4.50 -7.92 -0.76
N PRO A 57 5.35 -8.30 -1.74
CA PRO A 57 6.77 -8.52 -1.53
C PRO A 57 7.55 -7.21 -1.58
N VAL A 58 8.04 -6.73 -0.44
CA VAL A 58 8.90 -5.55 -0.36
C VAL A 58 10.30 -6.00 0.05
N ALA A 59 11.25 -5.88 -0.88
CA ALA A 59 12.64 -6.25 -0.64
C ALA A 59 13.32 -5.28 0.34
N ASP A 60 14.44 -5.72 0.91
CA ASP A 60 15.28 -4.83 1.73
C ASP A 60 15.84 -3.70 0.86
N GLY A 61 15.86 -2.48 1.39
CA GLY A 61 16.29 -1.30 0.64
C GLY A 61 15.28 -0.79 -0.39
N GLU A 62 14.11 -1.43 -0.54
CA GLU A 62 12.99 -0.90 -1.32
C GLU A 62 11.97 -0.20 -0.43
N ALA A 63 11.34 0.82 -0.99
CA ALA A 63 10.14 1.45 -0.45
C ALA A 63 9.01 1.37 -1.49
N VAL A 64 7.78 1.49 -1.01
CA VAL A 64 6.59 1.46 -1.87
C VAL A 64 5.69 2.67 -1.63
N TRP A 65 4.91 3.02 -2.63
CA TRP A 65 3.72 3.85 -2.47
C TRP A 65 2.51 3.10 -3.02
N VAL A 66 1.33 3.41 -2.48
CA VAL A 66 0.08 2.74 -2.87
C VAL A 66 -0.61 3.60 -3.93
N GLY A 67 -0.82 3.07 -5.12
CA GLY A 67 -1.63 3.71 -6.16
C GLY A 67 -3.11 3.38 -5.96
N LEU A 68 -3.98 4.36 -6.16
CA LEU A 68 -5.43 4.27 -5.98
C LEU A 68 -6.09 4.62 -7.31
N SER A 69 -6.90 3.70 -7.84
CA SER A 69 -7.55 3.86 -9.14
C SER A 69 -9.04 3.53 -9.07
N ARG A 70 -9.79 4.25 -9.91
CA ARG A 70 -11.24 4.13 -10.11
C ARG A 70 -11.58 4.52 -11.55
N PRO A 71 -12.64 3.97 -12.14
CA PRO A 71 -13.19 4.49 -13.40
C PRO A 71 -13.59 5.98 -13.25
N PRO A 72 -13.45 6.80 -14.31
CA PRO A 72 -13.78 8.24 -14.25
C PRO A 72 -15.20 8.54 -13.76
N ASP A 73 -16.18 7.70 -14.12
CA ASP A 73 -17.60 7.89 -13.83
C ASP A 73 -18.11 7.14 -12.60
N ALA A 74 -17.25 6.41 -11.89
CA ALA A 74 -17.67 5.67 -10.70
C ALA A 74 -17.98 6.62 -9.51
N PRO A 75 -18.55 6.15 -8.39
CA PRO A 75 -18.66 6.93 -7.15
C PRO A 75 -17.31 7.25 -6.50
N ALA A 76 -17.27 8.35 -5.74
CA ALA A 76 -16.12 8.67 -4.89
C ALA A 76 -16.02 7.69 -3.71
N TRP A 77 -14.79 7.48 -3.24
CA TRP A 77 -14.47 6.64 -2.10
C TRP A 77 -13.73 7.44 -1.03
N GLU A 78 -13.91 7.02 0.21
CA GLU A 78 -13.21 7.48 1.39
C GLU A 78 -12.42 6.29 1.94
N LEU A 79 -11.13 6.49 2.20
CA LEU A 79 -10.25 5.47 2.74
C LEU A 79 -9.72 5.91 4.10
N ARG A 80 -9.75 5.00 5.06
CA ARG A 80 -8.95 5.11 6.28
C ARG A 80 -7.83 4.09 6.19
N VAL A 81 -6.61 4.47 6.55
CA VAL A 81 -5.44 3.60 6.44
C VAL A 81 -4.64 3.60 7.74
N LEU A 82 -4.52 2.43 8.35
CA LEU A 82 -3.71 2.21 9.55
C LEU A 82 -2.45 1.45 9.16
N ALA A 83 -1.27 2.00 9.45
CA ALA A 83 0.01 1.34 9.25
C ALA A 83 0.50 0.70 10.54
N HIS A 84 0.95 -0.55 10.47
CA HIS A 84 1.51 -1.25 11.63
C HIS A 84 3.03 -1.06 11.68
N LEU A 85 3.48 -0.15 12.54
CA LEU A 85 4.87 0.28 12.60
C LEU A 85 5.70 -0.53 13.59
N ARG A 86 6.98 -0.71 13.26
CA ARG A 86 7.99 -1.38 14.07
C ARG A 86 9.27 -0.54 14.12
N PRO A 87 9.66 -0.01 15.30
CA PRO A 87 8.82 0.16 16.49
C PRO A 87 7.71 1.20 16.25
N GLY A 88 6.69 1.25 17.12
CA GLY A 88 5.70 2.34 17.13
C GLY A 88 4.25 1.90 17.19
N GLY A 89 3.93 0.66 16.77
CA GLY A 89 2.56 0.16 16.79
C GLY A 89 1.67 0.78 15.71
N PRO A 90 0.34 0.66 15.83
CA PRO A 90 -0.58 1.13 14.81
C PRO A 90 -0.61 2.67 14.72
N THR A 91 -0.54 3.18 13.50
CA THR A 91 -0.41 4.62 13.19
C THR A 91 -1.30 4.97 12.00
N ASP A 92 -2.09 6.03 12.10
CA ASP A 92 -2.84 6.58 10.97
C ASP A 92 -1.86 7.04 9.89
N ALA A 93 -1.90 6.41 8.72
CA ALA A 93 -0.96 6.71 7.64
C ALA A 93 -1.15 8.11 7.06
N VAL A 94 -2.35 8.69 7.17
CA VAL A 94 -2.70 10.01 6.61
C VAL A 94 -2.20 11.15 7.49
N THR A 95 -2.20 10.96 8.82
CA THR A 95 -1.77 12.00 9.78
C THR A 95 -0.43 11.73 10.47
N GLY A 96 0.01 10.47 10.47
CA GLY A 96 1.19 10.02 11.22
C GLY A 96 0.95 9.93 12.73
N ALA A 97 -0.28 10.09 13.21
CA ALA A 97 -0.61 9.98 14.62
C ALA A 97 -0.84 8.52 15.01
N GLY A 98 -0.46 8.15 16.24
CA GLY A 98 -0.85 6.85 16.80
C GLY A 98 -2.36 6.74 16.86
N GLY A 99 -2.91 5.60 16.47
CA GLY A 99 -4.35 5.40 16.36
C GLY A 99 -4.73 3.94 16.47
N THR A 100 -6.02 3.67 16.64
CA THR A 100 -6.60 2.33 16.57
C THR A 100 -7.81 2.34 15.65
N ASP A 101 -8.28 1.17 15.28
CA ASP A 101 -9.47 0.97 14.44
C ASP A 101 -10.80 1.09 15.23
N ALA A 102 -10.74 1.22 16.55
CA ALA A 102 -11.87 1.02 17.46
C ALA A 102 -12.98 2.09 17.41
N ALA A 103 -12.73 3.28 16.83
CA ALA A 103 -13.65 4.42 16.95
C ALA A 103 -13.91 5.21 15.66
N GLY A 104 -13.33 4.81 14.52
CA GLY A 104 -13.45 5.60 13.29
C GLY A 104 -12.63 6.89 13.30
N ASP A 105 -11.72 7.05 14.26
CA ASP A 105 -10.91 8.27 14.48
C ASP A 105 -9.78 8.49 13.45
N LEU A 106 -9.56 7.52 12.56
CA LEU A 106 -8.55 7.66 11.51
C LEU A 106 -8.97 8.72 10.50
N ALA A 107 -8.01 9.52 10.05
CA ALA A 107 -8.26 10.51 9.03
C ALA A 107 -8.65 9.85 7.70
N VAL A 108 -9.46 10.59 6.94
CA VAL A 108 -10.03 10.12 5.67
C VAL A 108 -9.21 10.65 4.50
N LEU A 109 -8.75 9.72 3.66
CA LEU A 109 -8.18 9.96 2.35
C LEU A 109 -9.28 9.83 1.28
N ARG A 110 -9.59 10.91 0.56
CA ARG A 110 -10.67 10.92 -0.45
C ARG A 110 -10.18 10.55 -1.84
N VAL A 111 -10.87 9.66 -2.53
CA VAL A 111 -10.54 9.17 -3.86
C VAL A 111 -11.75 9.39 -4.78
N PRO A 112 -11.82 10.46 -5.59
CA PRO A 112 -10.81 11.51 -5.86
C PRO A 112 -10.80 12.65 -4.80
N PRO A 113 -9.83 13.60 -4.85
CA PRO A 113 -8.77 13.80 -5.85
C PRO A 113 -7.51 12.95 -5.66
N GLN A 114 -7.32 12.30 -4.51
CA GLN A 114 -6.12 11.53 -4.25
C GLN A 114 -6.06 10.29 -5.15
N ARG A 115 -4.86 10.01 -5.65
CA ARG A 115 -4.53 8.86 -6.51
C ARG A 115 -3.46 7.98 -5.89
N SER A 116 -2.99 8.36 -4.71
CA SER A 116 -1.93 7.65 -4.01
C SER A 116 -2.04 7.82 -2.50
N LEU A 117 -1.44 6.87 -1.79
CA LEU A 117 -0.88 7.06 -0.47
C LEU A 117 0.65 6.99 -0.62
N GLU A 118 1.30 8.13 -0.45
CA GLU A 118 2.74 8.34 -0.71
C GLU A 118 3.63 7.60 0.30
N GLY A 119 3.13 7.41 1.52
CA GLY A 119 3.82 6.84 2.67
C GLY A 119 3.03 7.12 3.95
N ILE A 120 3.71 7.18 5.09
CA ILE A 120 3.11 7.53 6.38
C ILE A 120 3.43 8.99 6.68
N ALA A 121 2.42 9.84 6.84
CA ALA A 121 2.62 11.27 7.06
C ALA A 121 3.50 11.56 8.29
N ARG A 122 4.28 12.64 8.22
CA ARG A 122 5.15 13.09 9.30
C ARG A 122 4.68 14.45 9.82
N ARG A 123 4.73 14.64 11.14
CA ARG A 123 4.49 15.97 11.76
C ARG A 123 5.44 17.04 11.25
N ALA A 124 6.68 16.66 10.91
CA ALA A 124 7.69 17.55 10.34
C ALA A 124 7.52 17.81 8.84
N GLY A 125 6.45 17.31 8.22
CA GLY A 125 6.22 17.37 6.78
C GLY A 125 6.84 16.20 6.01
N GLY A 126 6.32 15.99 4.79
CA GLY A 126 6.61 14.81 3.98
C GLY A 126 6.04 13.53 4.60
N TRP A 127 6.56 12.40 4.12
CA TRP A 127 6.13 11.07 4.51
C TRP A 127 7.34 10.21 4.86
N TRP A 128 7.21 9.35 5.87
CA TRP A 128 8.09 8.19 5.97
C TRP A 128 7.82 7.29 4.78
N SER A 129 8.88 6.86 4.10
CA SER A 129 8.80 5.88 3.03
C SER A 129 8.22 4.57 3.58
N LEU A 130 7.26 3.96 2.89
CA LEU A 130 6.66 2.70 3.34
C LEU A 130 7.62 1.54 3.03
N THR A 131 8.37 1.10 4.03
CA THR A 131 9.40 0.05 3.95
C THR A 131 9.09 -1.08 4.92
N ARG A 132 9.53 -2.31 4.64
CA ARG A 132 9.34 -3.44 5.58
C ARG A 132 10.22 -3.34 6.82
N LEU A 133 11.46 -2.90 6.63
CA LEU A 133 12.47 -2.70 7.67
C LEU A 133 12.65 -1.21 7.95
N ALA A 134 13.11 -0.88 9.16
CA ALA A 134 13.50 0.48 9.52
C ALA A 134 14.66 0.93 8.63
N ALA A 135 14.44 2.01 7.88
CA ALA A 135 15.38 2.49 6.86
C ALA A 135 16.43 3.48 7.40
N GLY A 136 16.32 3.91 8.65
CA GLY A 136 17.27 4.81 9.27
C GLY A 136 16.91 5.20 10.70
N PRO A 137 17.74 6.01 11.37
CA PRO A 137 17.49 6.45 12.74
C PRO A 137 16.14 7.19 12.85
N GLY A 138 15.22 6.62 13.63
CA GLY A 138 13.88 7.19 13.86
C GLY A 138 12.86 6.93 12.76
N ALA A 139 13.25 6.34 11.63
CA ALA A 139 12.32 5.91 10.59
C ALA A 139 11.80 4.49 10.89
N PRO A 140 10.49 4.30 11.10
CA PRO A 140 9.94 3.00 11.43
C PRO A 140 9.91 2.08 10.22
N GLY A 141 10.08 0.78 10.43
CA GLY A 141 9.63 -0.22 9.47
C GLY A 141 8.12 -0.43 9.57
N CYS A 142 7.50 -0.98 8.54
CA CYS A 142 6.08 -1.27 8.49
C CYS A 142 5.85 -2.76 8.18
N SER A 143 5.05 -3.44 8.99
CA SER A 143 4.69 -4.85 8.72
C SER A 143 3.52 -5.02 7.78
N GLY A 144 2.70 -3.97 7.62
CA GLY A 144 1.45 -4.07 6.90
C GLY A 144 0.55 -2.86 7.10
N LEU A 145 -0.54 -2.84 6.34
CA LEU A 145 -1.59 -1.85 6.40
C LEU A 145 -2.93 -2.52 6.69
N GLU A 146 -3.83 -1.80 7.33
CA GLU A 146 -5.26 -2.03 7.26
C GLU A 146 -5.92 -0.89 6.49
N VAL A 147 -6.80 -1.22 5.55
CA VAL A 147 -7.45 -0.27 4.65
C VAL A 147 -8.96 -0.46 4.74
N TRP A 148 -9.68 0.55 5.23
CA TRP A 148 -11.14 0.56 5.27
C TRP A 148 -11.68 1.40 4.12
N PRO A 149 -12.22 0.78 3.06
CA PRO A 149 -12.91 1.52 2.02
C PRO A 149 -14.34 1.84 2.46
N GLN A 150 -14.80 3.03 2.09
CA GLN A 150 -16.17 3.46 2.28
C GLN A 150 -16.61 4.24 1.04
N PRO A 151 -17.72 3.88 0.38
CA PRO A 151 -18.27 4.72 -0.67
C PRO A 151 -18.73 6.04 -0.06
N ALA A 152 -18.46 7.17 -0.72
CA ALA A 152 -18.77 8.49 -0.16
C ALA A 152 -20.28 8.62 0.17
N GLY A 153 -20.59 8.91 1.43
CA GLY A 153 -21.97 8.98 1.93
C GLY A 153 -22.66 7.63 2.15
N GLY A 154 -21.96 6.52 1.94
CA GLY A 154 -22.45 5.16 2.24
C GLY A 154 -21.82 4.56 3.51
N PRO A 155 -22.22 3.33 3.88
CA PRO A 155 -21.69 2.65 5.06
C PRO A 155 -20.23 2.19 4.85
N PRO A 156 -19.41 2.13 5.91
CA PRO A 156 -18.05 1.60 5.80
C PRO A 156 -18.08 0.11 5.44
N GLU A 157 -17.17 -0.31 4.56
CA GLU A 157 -16.91 -1.72 4.35
C GLU A 157 -15.96 -2.28 5.41
N PRO A 158 -15.90 -3.61 5.59
CA PRO A 158 -14.87 -4.25 6.41
C PRO A 158 -13.44 -3.88 5.95
N PRO A 159 -12.42 -3.95 6.81
CA PRO A 159 -11.05 -3.68 6.38
C PRO A 159 -10.52 -4.72 5.39
N TRP A 160 -9.55 -4.29 4.59
CA TRP A 160 -8.56 -5.16 3.96
C TRP A 160 -7.26 -5.10 4.75
N THR A 161 -6.64 -6.25 4.99
CA THR A 161 -5.29 -6.33 5.53
C THR A 161 -4.29 -6.48 4.39
N VAL A 162 -3.21 -5.72 4.42
CA VAL A 162 -2.07 -5.82 3.51
C VAL A 162 -0.85 -6.21 4.33
N GLN A 163 -0.22 -7.32 4.02
CA GLN A 163 1.02 -7.77 4.66
C GLN A 163 2.22 -7.45 3.76
N LEU A 164 3.22 -6.79 4.34
CA LEU A 164 4.50 -6.54 3.68
C LEU A 164 5.48 -7.63 4.09
N VAL A 165 5.88 -8.47 3.14
CA VAL A 165 6.78 -9.61 3.35
C VAL A 165 8.05 -9.47 2.53
N ASP A 166 9.09 -10.23 2.84
CA ASP A 166 10.25 -10.32 1.94
C ASP A 166 9.91 -11.15 0.67
N PRO A 167 10.65 -10.97 -0.44
CA PRO A 167 10.39 -11.68 -1.69
C PRO A 167 10.46 -13.21 -1.60
N ALA A 168 11.28 -13.76 -0.70
CA ALA A 168 11.39 -15.21 -0.56
C ALA A 168 10.14 -15.78 0.13
N ALA A 169 9.65 -15.11 1.18
CA ALA A 169 8.39 -15.45 1.84
C ALA A 169 7.19 -15.36 0.87
N PHE A 170 7.13 -14.31 0.04
CA PHE A 170 6.10 -14.20 -0.99
C PHE A 170 6.14 -15.34 -2.00
N THR A 171 7.33 -15.65 -2.54
CA THR A 171 7.51 -16.76 -3.49
C THR A 171 7.11 -18.09 -2.85
N ALA A 172 7.51 -18.34 -1.60
CA ALA A 172 7.16 -19.55 -0.88
C ALA A 172 5.65 -19.69 -0.65
N GLN A 173 4.94 -18.58 -0.37
CA GLN A 173 3.50 -18.58 -0.12
C GLN A 173 2.67 -18.68 -1.41
N THR A 174 3.13 -18.08 -2.50
CA THR A 174 2.32 -17.85 -3.70
C THR A 174 2.75 -18.65 -4.92
N GLY A 175 3.98 -19.16 -4.92
CA GLY A 175 4.63 -19.77 -6.08
C GLY A 175 5.02 -18.79 -7.19
N ALA A 176 4.79 -17.49 -7.00
CA ALA A 176 5.11 -16.47 -7.99
C ALA A 176 6.46 -15.82 -7.70
N GLU A 177 7.27 -15.65 -8.74
CA GLU A 177 8.55 -14.96 -8.65
C GLU A 177 8.35 -13.44 -8.52
N VAL A 178 9.24 -12.80 -7.76
CA VAL A 178 9.29 -11.34 -7.62
C VAL A 178 10.46 -10.83 -8.45
N PRO A 179 10.21 -10.05 -9.52
CA PRO A 179 11.30 -9.48 -10.31
C PRO A 179 12.19 -8.59 -9.43
N PRO A 180 13.52 -8.64 -9.54
CA PRO A 180 14.39 -7.73 -8.78
C PRO A 180 14.16 -6.27 -9.18
N LEU A 181 14.51 -5.33 -8.31
CA LEU A 181 14.59 -3.92 -8.68
C LEU A 181 15.66 -3.74 -9.76
N ALA A 182 15.33 -3.06 -10.85
CA ALA A 182 16.26 -2.77 -11.95
C ALA A 182 16.61 -1.27 -11.97
N PRO A 183 17.78 -0.85 -11.44
CA PRO A 183 18.11 0.56 -11.29
C PRO A 183 18.33 1.35 -12.57
N ASP A 184 18.70 0.63 -13.62
CA ASP A 184 18.93 1.10 -14.98
C ASP A 184 17.67 1.05 -15.85
N ALA A 185 16.59 0.44 -15.35
CA ALA A 185 15.32 0.31 -16.05
C ALA A 185 14.15 0.83 -15.21
N PRO A 186 14.13 2.12 -14.80
CA PRO A 186 12.92 2.68 -14.24
C PRO A 186 11.78 2.49 -15.25
N TYR A 187 10.81 1.67 -14.86
CA TYR A 187 9.59 1.24 -15.56
C TYR A 187 9.52 -0.14 -16.18
N GLY A 188 10.59 -0.86 -16.54
CA GLY A 188 10.55 -1.81 -17.66
C GLY A 188 9.28 -2.68 -17.90
N GLY A 189 8.17 -2.30 -18.54
CA GLY A 189 7.62 -1.04 -19.06
C GLY A 189 6.14 -0.91 -18.67
N TRP A 190 5.79 -0.88 -17.38
CA TRP A 190 4.40 -0.79 -16.92
C TRP A 190 4.20 0.34 -15.90
N ARG A 191 3.47 1.37 -16.32
CA ARG A 191 2.74 2.27 -15.42
C ARG A 191 1.38 1.62 -15.15
N LEU A 192 0.96 1.59 -13.89
CA LEU A 192 -0.47 1.54 -13.63
C LEU A 192 -0.99 2.98 -13.74
N PRO A 193 -2.13 3.19 -14.42
CA PRO A 193 -2.62 4.49 -14.86
C PRO A 193 -2.95 5.46 -13.72
#